data_AF-A0A496Q252-F1
#
_entry.id   AF-A0A496Q252-F1
#
_cell.length_a   1.000
_cell.length_b   1.000
_cell.length_c   1.000
_cell.angle_alpha   90.00
_cell.angle_beta   90.00
_cell.angle_gamma   90.00
#
_symmetry.space_group_name_H-M   'P 1'
#
loop_
_entity.id
_entity.type
_entity.pdbx_description
1 polymer ?
#
loop_
_entity_poly.entity_id
_entity_poly.type
_entity_poly.pdbx_seq_one_letter_code
_entity_poly.pdbx_strand_id
1 'polypeptide(L)' 'MAAKLIDLGRLSRAHLLFLEIAWVVIIAKCIAVAWAVNHWSIPINAAWVIVPTLIFAAVVTLLTISSRE' A
#
# COMPACT_ATOMS: atom_id res chain seq x y z
N MET A 1 22.65 -20.14 17.10
CA MET A 1 22.63 -19.88 15.64
C MET A 1 21.24 -20.10 15.04
N ALA A 2 20.55 -21.22 15.34
CA ALA A 2 19.18 -21.49 14.86
C ALA A 2 18.12 -20.43 15.22
N ALA A 3 18.13 -19.90 16.45
CA ALA A 3 17.18 -18.86 16.87
C ALA A 3 17.26 -17.56 16.04
N LYS A 4 18.47 -17.18 15.60
CA LYS A 4 18.70 -15.97 14.79
C LYS A 4 18.17 -16.12 13.36
N LEU A 5 18.23 -17.32 12.80
CA LEU A 5 17.68 -17.63 11.48
C LEU A 5 16.14 -17.63 11.49
N ILE A 6 15.53 -18.11 12.57
CA ILE A 6 14.07 -18.10 12.77
C ILE A 6 13.56 -16.65 12.90
N ASP A 7 14.24 -15.80 13.66
CA ASP A 7 13.82 -14.41 13.84
C ASP A 7 13.91 -13.59 12.53
N LEU A 8 14.99 -13.78 11.76
CA LEU A 8 15.15 -13.16 10.43
C LEU A 8 14.04 -13.58 9.46
N GLY A 9 13.71 -14.87 9.43
CA GLY A 9 12.62 -15.39 8.59
C GLY A 9 11.25 -14.87 9.00
N ARG A 10 11.01 -14.70 10.31
CA ARG A 10 9.76 -14.15 10.85
C ARG A 10 9.63 -12.65 10.56
N LEU A 11 10.73 -11.90 10.68
CA LEU A 11 10.76 -10.47 10.38
C LEU A 11 10.46 -10.20 8.90
N SER A 12 11.00 -11.03 8.00
CA SER A 12 10.74 -10.93 6.55
C SER A 12 9.26 -11.17 6.22
N ARG A 13 8.64 -12.22 6.78
CA ARG A 13 7.21 -12.50 6.55
C ARG A 13 6.29 -11.44 7.13
N ALA A 14 6.55 -10.99 8.36
CA ALA A 14 5.73 -9.95 8.99
C ALA A 14 5.75 -8.66 8.17
N HIS A 15 6.90 -8.33 7.57
CA HIS A 15 7.02 -7.15 6.74
C HIS A 15 6.29 -7.30 5.40
N LEU A 16 6.36 -8.46 4.74
CA LEU A 16 5.59 -8.73 3.52
C LEU A 16 4.08 -8.67 3.78
N LEU A 17 3.62 -9.25 4.89
CA LEU A 17 2.22 -9.17 5.33
C LEU A 17 1.79 -7.73 5.60
N PHE A 18 2.64 -6.92 6.23
CA PHE A 18 2.37 -5.51 6.46
C PHE A 18 2.19 -4.75 5.14
N LEU A 19 3.05 -5.02 4.16
CA LEU A 19 3.00 -4.39 2.84
C LEU A 19 1.72 -4.78 2.08
N GLU A 20 1.32 -6.05 2.16
CA GLU A 20 0.07 -6.55 1.59
C GLU A 20 -1.16 -5.89 2.24
N ILE A 21 -1.22 -5.83 3.57
CA ILE A 21 -2.31 -5.16 4.30
C ILE A 21 -2.37 -3.67 3.92
N ALA A 22 -1.22 -3.00 3.82
CA ALA A 22 -1.16 -1.60 3.42
C ALA A 22 -1.77 -1.38 2.02
N TRP A 23 -1.46 -2.25 1.06
CA TRP A 23 -2.07 -2.20 -0.28
C TRP A 23 -3.58 -2.38 -0.25
N VAL A 24 -4.08 -3.33 0.55
CA VAL A 24 -5.53 -3.54 0.71
C VAL A 24 -6.21 -2.27 1.23
N VAL A 25 -5.63 -1.62 2.25
CA VAL A 25 -6.17 -0.37 2.82
C VAL A 25 -6.16 0.76 1.78
N ILE A 26 -5.09 0.89 1.00
CA ILE A 26 -4.98 1.90 -0.06
C ILE A 26 -6.06 1.71 -1.13
N ILE A 27 -6.26 0.47 -1.59
CA ILE A 27 -7.29 0.15 -2.59
C ILE A 27 -8.68 0.45 -2.04
N ALA A 28 -8.98 0.03 -0.80
CA ALA A 28 -10.25 0.32 -0.15
C ALA A 28 -10.52 1.83 -0.08
N LYS A 29 -9.51 2.63 0.29
CA LYS A 29 -9.60 4.10 0.26
C LYS A 29 -9.86 4.64 -1.14
N CYS A 30 -9.22 4.10 -2.18
CA CYS A 30 -9.44 4.58 -3.55
C CYS A 30 -10.87 4.29 -4.03
N ILE A 31 -11.43 3.13 -3.69
CA ILE A 31 -12.83 2.79 -3.96
C ILE A 31 -13.76 3.76 -3.21
N ALA A 32 -13.47 4.04 -1.93
CA ALA A 32 -14.26 4.98 -1.13
C ALA A 32 -14.25 6.39 -1.72
N VAL A 33 -13.12 6.87 -2.25
CA VAL A 33 -13.02 8.16 -2.94
C VAL A 33 -13.84 8.18 -4.24
N ALA A 34 -13.74 7.13 -5.06
CA ALA A 34 -14.53 7.04 -6.29
C ALA A 34 -16.04 7.02 -5.99
N TRP A 35 -16.43 6.26 -4.97
CA TRP A 35 -17.82 6.22 -4.48
C TRP A 35 -18.27 7.60 -3.98
N ALA A 36 -17.47 8.27 -3.15
CA ALA A 36 -17.76 9.58 -2.58
C ALA A 36 -18.00 10.64 -3.66
N VAL A 37 -17.10 10.72 -4.64
CA VAL A 37 -17.20 11.68 -5.75
C VAL A 37 -18.48 11.46 -6.55
N ASN A 38 -18.82 10.19 -6.85
CA ASN A 38 -20.05 9.85 -7.56
C ASN A 38 -21.31 10.11 -6.72
N HIS A 39 -21.29 9.72 -5.44
CA HIS A 39 -22.45 9.80 -4.54
C HIS A 39 -22.82 11.25 -4.20
N TRP A 40 -21.83 12.11 -3.96
CA TRP A 40 -22.05 13.52 -3.63
C TRP A 40 -21.90 14.46 -4.82
N SER A 41 -21.69 13.94 -6.04
CA SER A 41 -21.51 14.72 -7.27
C SER A 41 -20.48 15.85 -7.11
N ILE A 42 -19.37 15.53 -6.43
CA ILE A 42 -18.31 16.50 -6.16
C ILE A 42 -17.72 16.92 -7.51
N PRO A 43 -17.53 18.22 -7.79
CA PRO A 43 -17.00 18.72 -9.06
C PRO A 43 -15.48 18.51 -9.18
N ILE A 44 -14.99 17.34 -8.79
CA ILE A 44 -13.58 16.95 -8.82
C ILE A 44 -13.53 15.55 -9.43
N ASN A 45 -12.61 15.33 -10.38
CA ASN A 45 -12.40 13.98 -10.91
C ASN A 45 -11.62 13.14 -9.88
N ALA A 46 -12.23 12.02 -9.44
CA ALA A 46 -11.65 11.10 -8.46
C ALA A 46 -10.24 10.60 -8.82
N ALA A 47 -9.92 10.52 -10.12
CA ALA A 47 -8.60 10.12 -10.60
C ALA A 47 -7.48 11.04 -10.08
N TRP A 48 -7.73 12.34 -9.88
CA TRP A 48 -6.75 13.28 -9.32
C TRP A 48 -6.31 12.93 -7.91
N VAL A 49 -7.14 12.20 -7.15
CA VAL A 49 -6.83 11.77 -5.79
C VAL A 49 -6.27 10.34 -5.78
N ILE A 50 -6.82 9.47 -6.63
CA ILE A 50 -6.45 8.05 -6.69
C ILE A 50 -5.05 7.87 -7.29
N VAL A 51 -4.77 8.48 -8.44
CA VAL A 51 -3.53 8.30 -9.19
C VAL A 51 -2.28 8.65 -8.37
N PRO A 52 -2.14 9.85 -7.74
CA PRO A 52 -0.96 10.15 -6.94
C PRO A 52 -0.81 9.25 -5.71
N THR A 53 -1.92 8.80 -5.11
CA THR A 53 -1.88 7.84 -4.00
C THR A 53 -1.26 6.53 -4.44
N LEU A 54 -1.71 5.98 -5.58
CA LEU A 54 -1.20 4.71 -6.11
C LEU A 54 0.26 4.82 -6.57
N ILE A 55 0.64 5.93 -7.21
CA ILE A 55 2.03 6.18 -7.63
C ILE A 55 2.94 6.19 -6.40
N PHE A 56 2.58 6.94 -5.35
CA PHE A 56 3.39 7.04 -4.15
C PHE A 56 3.50 5.68 -3.43
N ALA A 57 2.39 4.96 -3.31
CA ALA A 57 2.38 3.60 -2.74
C ALA A 57 3.30 2.64 -3.52
N ALA A 58 3.26 2.68 -4.86
CA ALA A 58 4.13 1.88 -5.71
C ALA A 58 5.60 2.25 -5.54
N VAL A 59 5.94 3.55 -5.51
CA VAL A 59 7.32 4.02 -5.30
C VAL A 59 7.84 3.57 -3.94
N VAL A 60 7.08 3.76 -2.86
CA VAL A 60 7.47 3.33 -1.52
C VAL A 60 7.64 1.80 -1.45
N THR A 61 6.76 1.05 -2.11
CA THR A 61 6.86 -0.41 -2.21
C THR A 61 8.16 -0.82 -2.91
N LEU A 62 8.47 -0.21 -4.05
CA LEU A 62 9.69 -0.48 -4.81
C LEU A 62 10.95 -0.14 -4.01
N LEU A 63 10.97 1.02 -3.33
CA LEU A 63 12.09 1.42 -2.48
C LEU A 63 12.27 0.45 -1.30
N THR A 64 11.18 -0.01 -0.69
CA THR A 64 11.21 -0.96 0.42
C THR A 64 11.75 -2.34 0.00
N ILE A 65 11.45 -2.76 -1.22
CA ILE A 65 11.96 -4.01 -1.79
C ILE A 65 13.44 -3.83 -2.17
N SER A 66 13.79 -2.75 -2.86
CA SER A 66 15.16 -2.47 -3.30
C SER A 66 16.12 -2.23 -2.13
N SER A 67 15.69 -1.61 -1.04
CA SER A 67 16.54 -1.41 0.15
C SER A 67 16.87 -2.71 0.92
N ARG A 68 16.36 -3.86 0.47
CA ARG A 68 16.62 -5.19 1.05
C ARG A 68 17.61 -6.01 0.23
N GLU A 69 17.94 -5.58 -0.98
CA GLU A 69 19.03 -6.14 -1.80
C GLU A 69 20.40 -5.64 -1.27
#